data_AF-A0A9J7ENR1-F1
#
_entry.id   AF-A0A9J7ENR1-F1
#
_cell.length_a   1.000
_cell.length_b   1.000
_cell.length_c   1.000
_cell.angle_alpha   90.00
_cell.angle_beta   90.00
_cell.angle_gamma   90.00
#
_symmetry.space_group_name_H-M   'P 1'
#
loop_
_entity.id
_entity.type
_entity.pdbx_description
1 polymer ?
#
loop_
_entity_poly.entity_id
_entity_poly.type
_entity_poly.pdbx_seq_one_letter_code
_entity_poly.pdbx_strand_id
1 'polypeptide(L)'
;MSAWPEVTTAKSENRHEIKLAGAAISKRITEGGLDKGIFQLTNINLLNISDTCLTAIPDEISQLVNLQSLLLYGNKITDFNENITSLKKLKVLDLSRNLLKNIPGSINEMKELTNINLSSNEIEEMPKFTDFPNLLTIDMSNNKLTSFLDLENAVMPHLTDLKIKSNSIEVLPSCIIRSLPSLKNFDISDNRLKSVPGEIANMGKLKEINLKGNKFTDKRFMKLVDQCRTKQVMDYIRDHCPKTDQAQPTGKSKGKKGKREEPTAEDQECDLCHSMKILHVEDDILRVKIVESQVAGVRPFILCCIVNDLSFDETSFKKFIQMQTKLHDTICDKRNIATIATHDLEKIAPGDLVYTAKAPSALKLTPLSRVKPYSGEQLFQQLTAEAEALRKEKKRNVYSGIHKYLYLLEGKPLYPCLEDASGKVISFPPITNSEDTKMSQNSKSMLVEVTSHTSLGACKTVMNKLLQECLLLGIGPELEPGSIYHTLIVQQVKVVDPEGNLKNVYPSRTDCVYEATNIKVVRSNKK
;
A
#
# COMPACT_ATOMS: atom_id res chain seq x y z
N MET A 1 13.50 -42.11 -29.59
CA MET A 1 13.90 -42.71 -28.30
C MET A 1 12.71 -43.47 -27.76
N SER A 2 12.93 -44.66 -27.20
CA SER A 2 11.89 -45.38 -26.47
C SER A 2 11.43 -44.56 -25.27
N ALA A 3 10.12 -44.47 -25.06
CA ALA A 3 9.54 -43.80 -23.88
C ALA A 3 10.12 -44.40 -22.60
N TRP A 4 10.33 -43.56 -21.59
CA TRP A 4 10.86 -44.01 -20.30
C TRP A 4 9.88 -44.99 -19.63
N PRO A 5 10.36 -46.07 -19.01
CA PRO A 5 9.49 -47.06 -18.36
C PRO A 5 8.53 -46.43 -17.34
N GLU A 6 9.01 -45.44 -16.59
CA GLU A 6 8.24 -44.71 -15.58
C GLU A 6 7.06 -43.94 -16.21
N VAL A 7 7.29 -43.33 -17.38
CA VAL A 7 6.28 -42.58 -18.15
C VAL A 7 5.25 -43.54 -18.75
N THR A 8 5.72 -44.66 -19.30
CA THR A 8 4.85 -45.69 -19.88
C THR A 8 3.94 -46.30 -18.82
N THR A 9 4.49 -46.62 -17.65
CA THR A 9 3.76 -47.17 -16.50
C THR A 9 2.74 -46.15 -15.96
N ALA A 10 3.15 -44.88 -15.80
CA ALA A 10 2.25 -43.83 -15.36
C ALA A 10 1.06 -43.66 -16.31
N LYS A 11 1.29 -43.78 -17.62
CA LYS A 11 0.24 -43.73 -18.64
C LYS A 11 -0.68 -44.94 -18.60
N SER A 12 -0.14 -46.16 -18.53
CA SER A 12 -0.95 -47.39 -18.55
C SER A 12 -1.80 -47.57 -17.29
N GLU A 13 -1.29 -47.14 -16.14
CA GLU A 13 -1.97 -47.26 -14.84
C GLU A 13 -2.76 -46.01 -14.45
N ASN A 14 -2.81 -44.99 -15.32
CA ASN A 14 -3.49 -43.72 -15.06
C ASN A 14 -3.08 -43.09 -13.72
N ARG A 15 -1.77 -43.02 -13.46
CA ARG A 15 -1.22 -42.46 -12.22
C ARG A 15 -1.40 -40.94 -12.20
N HIS A 16 -1.58 -40.41 -11.00
CA HIS A 16 -1.69 -38.97 -10.76
C HIS A 16 -0.37 -38.34 -10.30
N GLU A 17 0.69 -39.14 -10.20
CA GLU A 17 1.98 -38.69 -9.70
C GLU A 17 3.10 -39.39 -10.48
N ILE A 18 4.16 -38.65 -10.77
CA ILE A 18 5.38 -39.21 -11.35
C ILE A 18 6.61 -38.58 -10.69
N LYS A 19 7.56 -39.45 -10.31
CA LYS A 19 8.83 -39.07 -9.69
C LYS A 19 9.99 -39.61 -10.52
N LEU A 20 10.84 -38.69 -10.97
CA LEU A 20 11.99 -38.93 -11.83
C LEU A 20 13.21 -38.30 -11.17
N ALA A 21 13.87 -39.03 -10.27
CA ALA A 21 14.95 -38.49 -9.45
C ALA A 21 16.22 -39.35 -9.47
N GLY A 22 17.36 -38.70 -9.21
CA GLY A 22 18.64 -39.34 -9.00
C GLY A 22 19.46 -39.64 -10.25
N ALA A 23 20.61 -40.30 -10.05
CA ALA A 23 21.66 -40.44 -11.06
C ALA A 23 21.23 -41.18 -12.33
N ALA A 24 20.35 -42.17 -12.23
CA ALA A 24 19.87 -42.93 -13.39
C ALA A 24 19.06 -42.05 -14.34
N ILE A 25 18.16 -41.23 -13.80
CA ILE A 25 17.37 -40.26 -14.57
C ILE A 25 18.30 -39.18 -15.13
N SER A 26 19.23 -38.66 -14.32
CA SER A 26 20.21 -37.69 -14.76
C SER A 26 21.04 -38.19 -15.96
N LYS A 27 21.44 -39.46 -15.96
CA LYS A 27 22.16 -40.08 -17.07
C LYS A 27 21.32 -40.09 -18.35
N ARG A 28 20.04 -40.48 -18.26
CA ARG A 28 19.12 -40.47 -19.42
C ARG A 28 18.89 -39.05 -19.96
N ILE A 29 18.76 -38.05 -19.09
CA ILE A 29 18.66 -36.64 -19.49
C ILE A 29 19.92 -36.20 -20.25
N THR A 30 21.10 -36.61 -19.80
CA THR A 30 22.38 -36.28 -20.45
C THR A 30 22.50 -36.93 -21.84
N GLU A 31 22.08 -38.19 -21.97
CA GLU A 31 22.23 -38.97 -23.20
C GLU A 31 21.19 -38.61 -24.27
N GLY A 32 19.98 -38.22 -23.89
CA GLY A 32 18.88 -38.05 -24.83
C GLY A 32 17.88 -36.94 -24.52
N GLY A 33 18.11 -36.15 -23.49
CA GLY A 33 17.17 -35.12 -23.02
C GLY A 33 16.01 -35.70 -22.21
N LEU A 34 15.12 -34.80 -21.78
CA LEU A 34 13.94 -35.15 -21.02
C LEU A 34 12.88 -35.81 -21.92
N ASP A 35 12.30 -36.93 -21.48
CA ASP A 35 11.24 -37.60 -22.25
C ASP A 35 10.00 -36.73 -22.39
N LYS A 36 9.69 -36.30 -23.62
CA LYS A 36 8.52 -35.47 -23.92
C LYS A 36 7.20 -36.16 -23.62
N GLY A 37 7.18 -37.49 -23.49
CA GLY A 37 5.99 -38.25 -23.11
C GLY A 37 5.44 -37.86 -21.72
N ILE A 38 6.27 -37.28 -20.84
CA ILE A 38 5.85 -36.78 -19.53
C ILE A 38 4.73 -35.74 -19.66
N PHE A 39 4.84 -34.84 -20.64
CA PHE A 39 3.90 -33.72 -20.82
C PHE A 39 2.55 -34.14 -21.42
N GLN A 40 2.45 -35.38 -21.89
CA GLN A 40 1.19 -35.97 -22.34
C GLN A 40 0.36 -36.60 -21.21
N LEU A 41 0.91 -36.67 -19.99
CA LEU A 41 0.25 -37.24 -18.81
C LEU A 41 -0.69 -36.22 -18.16
N THR A 42 -1.75 -35.81 -18.85
CA THR A 42 -2.63 -34.71 -18.41
C THR A 42 -3.37 -34.93 -17.09
N ASN A 43 -3.39 -36.16 -16.57
CA ASN A 43 -4.04 -36.53 -15.30
C ASN A 43 -3.12 -36.37 -14.08
N ILE A 44 -1.83 -36.04 -14.25
CA ILE A 44 -0.94 -35.89 -13.09
C ILE A 44 -1.19 -34.60 -12.31
N ASN A 45 -1.19 -34.75 -11.00
CA ASN A 45 -1.25 -33.68 -10.02
C ASN A 45 0.13 -33.40 -9.41
N LEU A 46 1.06 -34.35 -9.44
CA LEU A 46 2.44 -34.20 -8.96
C LEU A 46 3.46 -34.61 -10.01
N LEU A 47 4.39 -33.69 -10.30
CA LEU A 47 5.57 -33.94 -11.12
C LEU A 47 6.81 -33.62 -10.27
N ASN A 48 7.62 -34.64 -10.01
CA ASN A 48 8.91 -34.49 -9.37
C ASN A 48 10.02 -34.89 -10.35
N ILE A 49 10.89 -33.93 -10.68
CA ILE A 49 12.15 -34.16 -11.40
C ILE A 49 13.27 -33.55 -10.56
N SER A 50 13.84 -34.29 -9.61
CA SER A 50 14.77 -33.74 -8.61
C SER A 50 16.14 -34.43 -8.59
N ASP A 51 17.16 -33.71 -8.16
CA ASP A 51 18.55 -34.20 -8.05
C ASP A 51 19.05 -34.80 -9.39
N THR A 52 18.85 -34.05 -10.49
CA THR A 52 19.29 -34.42 -11.85
C THR A 52 20.11 -33.30 -12.51
N CYS A 53 20.41 -33.43 -13.79
CA CYS A 53 21.16 -32.44 -14.58
C CYS A 53 20.28 -31.54 -15.47
N LEU A 54 18.97 -31.43 -15.18
CA LEU A 54 18.05 -30.63 -15.99
C LEU A 54 18.48 -29.14 -16.00
N THR A 55 18.68 -28.57 -17.18
CA THR A 55 19.15 -27.18 -17.35
C THR A 55 18.03 -26.21 -17.76
N ALA A 56 16.95 -26.72 -18.32
CA ALA A 56 15.79 -25.93 -18.72
C ALA A 56 14.51 -26.76 -18.59
N ILE A 57 13.41 -26.08 -18.31
CA ILE A 57 12.08 -26.69 -18.28
C ILE A 57 11.48 -26.51 -19.67
N PRO A 58 11.00 -27.57 -20.35
CA PRO A 58 10.35 -27.45 -21.65
C PRO A 58 9.01 -26.71 -21.58
N ASP A 59 8.65 -25.98 -22.64
CA ASP A 59 7.40 -25.21 -22.74
C ASP A 59 6.15 -26.09 -22.66
N GLU A 60 6.29 -27.36 -23.04
CA GLU A 60 5.25 -28.38 -22.93
C GLU A 60 4.80 -28.62 -21.47
N ILE A 61 5.50 -28.09 -20.46
CA ILE A 61 5.03 -28.08 -19.05
C ILE A 61 3.62 -27.48 -18.92
N SER A 62 3.26 -26.52 -19.77
CA SER A 62 1.93 -25.89 -19.83
C SER A 62 0.79 -26.88 -20.13
N GLN A 63 1.09 -28.05 -20.70
CA GLN A 63 0.10 -29.09 -21.02
C GLN A 63 -0.41 -29.83 -19.78
N LEU A 64 0.32 -29.76 -18.66
CA LEU A 64 -0.03 -30.43 -17.40
C LEU A 64 -1.04 -29.60 -16.59
N VAL A 65 -2.19 -29.29 -17.20
CA VAL A 65 -3.20 -28.34 -16.66
C VAL A 65 -3.79 -28.72 -15.29
N ASN A 66 -3.63 -29.98 -14.85
CA ASN A 66 -4.09 -30.47 -13.56
C ASN A 66 -3.02 -30.46 -12.47
N LEU A 67 -1.80 -30.05 -12.78
CA LEU A 67 -0.68 -30.09 -11.86
C LEU A 67 -0.92 -29.20 -10.63
N GLN A 68 -0.75 -29.78 -9.46
CA GLN A 68 -0.86 -29.12 -8.15
C GLN A 68 0.49 -29.00 -7.45
N SER A 69 1.46 -29.86 -7.77
CA SER A 69 2.80 -29.85 -7.18
C SER A 69 3.87 -30.08 -8.25
N LEU A 70 4.77 -29.10 -8.38
CA LEU A 70 5.92 -29.16 -9.27
C LEU A 70 7.20 -29.07 -8.44
N LEU A 71 7.95 -30.17 -8.39
CA LEU A 71 9.18 -30.30 -7.62
C LEU A 71 10.37 -30.48 -8.56
N LEU A 72 11.21 -29.47 -8.67
CA LEU A 72 12.34 -29.39 -9.59
C LEU A 72 13.65 -29.05 -8.86
N TYR A 73 13.74 -29.41 -7.58
CA TYR A 73 14.89 -29.07 -6.76
C TYR A 73 16.15 -29.87 -7.11
N GLY A 74 17.33 -29.28 -6.88
CA GLY A 74 18.61 -29.96 -7.08
C GLY A 74 18.94 -30.22 -8.55
N ASN A 75 18.55 -29.31 -9.44
CA ASN A 75 18.90 -29.36 -10.86
C ASN A 75 19.89 -28.25 -11.22
N LYS A 76 20.02 -27.93 -12.52
CA LYS A 76 20.93 -26.89 -13.04
C LYS A 76 20.15 -25.85 -13.84
N ILE A 77 18.90 -25.59 -13.45
CA ILE A 77 18.01 -24.69 -14.19
C ILE A 77 18.51 -23.26 -14.06
N THR A 78 18.81 -22.62 -15.19
CA THR A 78 19.35 -21.24 -15.23
C THR A 78 18.26 -20.19 -15.38
N ASP A 79 17.19 -20.53 -16.11
CA ASP A 79 16.13 -19.60 -16.47
C ASP A 79 14.76 -20.15 -16.04
N PHE A 80 13.94 -19.27 -15.48
CA PHE A 80 12.56 -19.61 -15.14
C PHE A 80 11.75 -19.67 -16.44
N ASN A 81 11.11 -20.82 -16.71
CA ASN A 81 10.19 -20.92 -17.85
C ASN A 81 8.83 -20.31 -17.49
N GLU A 82 8.46 -19.21 -18.15
CA GLU A 82 7.19 -18.51 -17.93
C GLU A 82 5.95 -19.39 -18.15
N ASN A 83 6.06 -20.46 -18.97
CA ASN A 83 4.96 -21.39 -19.20
C ASN A 83 4.49 -22.12 -17.92
N ILE A 84 5.30 -22.16 -16.86
CA ILE A 84 4.89 -22.66 -15.54
C ILE A 84 3.73 -21.82 -14.98
N THR A 85 3.69 -20.51 -15.28
CA THR A 85 2.66 -19.59 -14.77
C THR A 85 1.27 -19.82 -15.37
N SER A 86 1.20 -20.61 -16.46
CA SER A 86 -0.07 -21.08 -17.04
C SER A 86 -0.77 -22.15 -16.18
N LEU A 87 -0.05 -22.79 -15.25
CA LEU A 87 -0.55 -23.85 -14.38
C LEU A 87 -1.39 -23.28 -13.23
N LYS A 88 -2.63 -22.85 -13.52
CA LYS A 88 -3.49 -22.13 -12.58
C LYS A 88 -3.92 -22.94 -11.33
N LYS A 89 -3.73 -24.26 -11.32
CA LYS A 89 -4.03 -25.15 -10.18
C LYS A 89 -2.80 -25.44 -9.28
N LEU A 90 -1.64 -24.88 -9.62
CA LEU A 90 -0.41 -25.18 -8.90
C LEU A 90 -0.44 -24.58 -7.49
N LYS A 91 -0.21 -25.43 -6.49
CA LYS A 91 -0.17 -25.08 -5.06
C LYS A 91 1.26 -25.07 -4.52
N VAL A 92 2.08 -26.01 -4.97
CA VAL A 92 3.46 -26.18 -4.50
C VAL A 92 4.42 -26.04 -5.67
N LEU A 93 5.35 -25.10 -5.56
CA LEU A 93 6.44 -24.91 -6.49
C LEU A 93 7.78 -24.96 -5.75
N ASP A 94 8.60 -25.96 -6.07
CA ASP A 94 9.96 -26.07 -5.54
C ASP A 94 10.98 -26.04 -6.69
N LEU A 95 11.76 -24.95 -6.74
CA LEU A 95 12.88 -24.73 -7.65
C LEU A 95 14.18 -24.54 -6.87
N SER A 96 14.26 -25.00 -5.62
CA SER A 96 15.44 -24.83 -4.80
C SER A 96 16.67 -25.57 -5.33
N ARG A 97 17.87 -25.12 -4.97
CA ARG A 97 19.14 -25.74 -5.42
C ARG A 97 19.23 -25.80 -6.95
N ASN A 98 19.01 -24.66 -7.59
CA ASN A 98 19.18 -24.44 -9.03
C ASN A 98 20.11 -23.24 -9.27
N LEU A 99 20.15 -22.70 -10.48
CA LEU A 99 21.00 -21.59 -10.90
C LEU A 99 20.18 -20.40 -11.40
N LEU A 100 18.94 -20.25 -10.90
CA LEU A 100 18.03 -19.18 -11.32
C LEU A 100 18.58 -17.82 -10.91
N LYS A 101 18.58 -16.86 -11.85
CA LYS A 101 19.00 -15.48 -11.59
C LYS A 101 17.85 -14.50 -11.38
N ASN A 102 16.70 -14.78 -12.02
CA ASN A 102 15.54 -13.92 -12.01
C ASN A 102 14.26 -14.75 -11.90
N ILE A 103 13.21 -14.13 -11.35
CA ILE A 103 11.86 -14.67 -11.34
C ILE A 103 10.96 -13.68 -12.07
N PRO A 104 10.17 -14.12 -13.07
CA PRO A 104 9.35 -13.22 -13.86
C PRO A 104 8.16 -12.69 -13.05
N GLY A 105 7.71 -11.49 -13.39
CA GLY A 105 6.52 -10.88 -12.77
C GLY A 105 5.23 -11.68 -12.98
N SER A 106 5.18 -12.56 -14.00
CA SER A 106 4.07 -13.47 -14.27
C SER A 106 3.83 -14.50 -13.16
N ILE A 107 4.77 -14.71 -12.22
CA ILE A 107 4.54 -15.52 -11.01
C ILE A 107 3.32 -15.01 -10.20
N ASN A 108 3.03 -13.72 -10.30
CA ASN A 108 1.86 -13.08 -9.68
C ASN A 108 0.52 -13.65 -10.16
N GLU A 109 0.46 -14.31 -11.30
CA GLU A 109 -0.78 -14.90 -11.81
C GLU A 109 -1.18 -16.22 -11.13
N MET A 110 -0.27 -16.82 -10.36
CA MET A 110 -0.44 -18.14 -9.75
C MET A 110 -1.10 -18.04 -8.37
N LYS A 111 -2.38 -17.61 -8.34
CA LYS A 111 -3.11 -17.28 -7.09
C LYS A 111 -3.41 -18.47 -6.17
N GLU A 112 -3.28 -19.70 -6.66
CA GLU A 112 -3.47 -20.93 -5.88
C GLU A 112 -2.21 -21.39 -5.14
N LEU A 113 -1.06 -20.73 -5.33
CA LEU A 113 0.18 -21.10 -4.65
C LEU A 113 0.06 -20.98 -3.13
N THR A 114 0.38 -22.07 -2.44
CA THR A 114 0.48 -22.18 -0.99
C THR A 114 1.93 -22.22 -0.53
N ASN A 115 2.84 -22.78 -1.34
CA ASN A 115 4.24 -22.96 -0.99
C ASN A 115 5.15 -22.63 -2.17
N ILE A 116 6.11 -21.73 -1.95
CA ILE A 116 7.15 -21.38 -2.92
C ILE A 116 8.52 -21.62 -2.27
N ASN A 117 9.35 -22.45 -2.89
CA ASN A 117 10.73 -22.66 -2.48
C ASN A 117 11.68 -22.33 -3.63
N LEU A 118 12.42 -21.24 -3.48
CA LEU A 118 13.43 -20.71 -4.39
C LEU A 118 14.82 -20.67 -3.74
N SER A 119 14.99 -21.35 -2.60
CA SER A 119 16.24 -21.31 -1.85
C SER A 119 17.43 -21.90 -2.61
N SER A 120 18.64 -21.45 -2.32
CA SER A 120 19.88 -21.92 -2.96
C SER A 120 19.84 -21.75 -4.48
N ASN A 121 19.62 -20.53 -4.93
CA ASN A 121 19.72 -20.10 -6.32
C ASN A 121 20.68 -18.90 -6.41
N GLU A 122 20.72 -18.24 -7.56
CA GLU A 122 21.52 -17.04 -7.79
C GLU A 122 20.65 -15.80 -7.98
N ILE A 123 19.47 -15.75 -7.35
CA ILE A 123 18.48 -14.69 -7.60
C ILE A 123 18.99 -13.36 -7.05
N GLU A 124 19.09 -12.36 -7.90
CA GLU A 124 19.60 -11.02 -7.55
C GLU A 124 18.46 -10.06 -7.19
N GLU A 125 17.32 -10.18 -7.86
CA GLU A 125 16.13 -9.36 -7.64
C GLU A 125 14.85 -10.19 -7.73
N MET A 126 13.85 -9.81 -6.93
CA MET A 126 12.50 -10.37 -7.00
C MET A 126 11.57 -9.39 -7.71
N PRO A 127 10.58 -9.88 -8.48
CA PRO A 127 9.58 -9.02 -9.08
C PRO A 127 8.73 -8.36 -7.99
N LYS A 128 8.07 -7.26 -8.36
CA LYS A 128 7.05 -6.64 -7.51
C LYS A 128 5.93 -7.63 -7.25
N PHE A 129 5.68 -7.92 -5.97
CA PHE A 129 4.61 -8.83 -5.60
C PHE A 129 3.26 -8.12 -5.66
N THR A 130 2.24 -8.88 -6.04
CA THR A 130 0.82 -8.53 -5.87
C THR A 130 0.21 -9.45 -4.81
N ASP A 131 -1.10 -9.40 -4.62
CA ASP A 131 -1.78 -10.24 -3.63
C ASP A 131 -1.61 -11.74 -3.91
N PHE A 132 -1.19 -12.49 -2.88
CA PHE A 132 -1.20 -13.94 -2.88
C PHE A 132 -2.16 -14.44 -1.79
N PRO A 133 -3.41 -14.75 -2.14
CA PRO A 133 -4.46 -15.01 -1.14
C PRO A 133 -4.30 -16.34 -0.43
N ASN A 134 -3.54 -17.30 -0.97
CA ASN A 134 -3.43 -18.65 -0.42
C ASN A 134 -2.03 -18.99 0.09
N LEU A 135 -1.07 -18.08 -0.04
CA LEU A 135 0.34 -18.37 0.22
C LEU A 135 0.61 -18.50 1.71
N LEU A 136 1.23 -19.61 2.10
CA LEU A 136 1.55 -20.00 3.47
C LEU A 136 3.03 -19.87 3.76
N THR A 137 3.88 -20.31 2.83
CA THR A 137 5.33 -20.33 3.03
C THR A 137 6.09 -19.84 1.81
N ILE A 138 7.09 -18.98 2.04
CA ILE A 138 8.10 -18.62 1.04
C ILE A 138 9.48 -18.88 1.62
N ASP A 139 10.32 -19.59 0.88
CA ASP A 139 11.74 -19.72 1.15
C ASP A 139 12.57 -19.21 -0.03
N MET A 140 13.37 -18.18 0.21
CA MET A 140 14.31 -17.56 -0.73
C MET A 140 15.72 -17.49 -0.13
N SER A 141 16.01 -18.36 0.84
CA SER A 141 17.29 -18.38 1.53
C SER A 141 18.44 -18.76 0.60
N ASN A 142 19.65 -18.28 0.85
CA ASN A 142 20.85 -18.56 0.04
C ASN A 142 20.67 -18.11 -1.42
N ASN A 143 20.42 -16.82 -1.61
CA ASN A 143 20.35 -16.16 -2.91
C ASN A 143 21.29 -14.93 -2.90
N LYS A 144 21.20 -14.08 -3.91
CA LYS A 144 22.01 -12.87 -4.07
C LYS A 144 21.19 -11.58 -3.88
N LEU A 145 20.05 -11.66 -3.20
CA LEU A 145 19.12 -10.53 -3.05
C LEU A 145 19.78 -9.36 -2.31
N THR A 146 19.76 -8.17 -2.90
CA THR A 146 20.31 -6.94 -2.30
C THR A 146 19.22 -6.09 -1.63
N SER A 147 17.97 -6.22 -2.08
CA SER A 147 16.79 -5.56 -1.54
C SER A 147 15.82 -6.59 -0.94
N PHE A 148 15.00 -6.14 0.01
CA PHE A 148 13.86 -6.92 0.47
C PHE A 148 12.76 -6.93 -0.62
N LEU A 149 11.79 -7.83 -0.48
CA LEU A 149 10.65 -7.94 -1.40
C LEU A 149 9.90 -6.61 -1.52
N ASP A 150 9.57 -6.20 -2.74
CA ASP A 150 8.66 -5.08 -2.97
C ASP A 150 7.21 -5.54 -2.71
N LEU A 151 6.72 -5.19 -1.52
CA LEU A 151 5.39 -5.54 -1.00
C LEU A 151 4.45 -4.34 -0.89
N GLU A 152 4.75 -3.20 -1.52
CA GLU A 152 4.04 -1.93 -1.30
C GLU A 152 2.52 -2.05 -1.55
N ASN A 153 2.14 -2.86 -2.55
CA ASN A 153 0.75 -3.10 -2.96
C ASN A 153 0.30 -4.55 -2.74
N ALA A 154 1.06 -5.35 -2.00
CA ALA A 154 0.79 -6.78 -1.80
C ALA A 154 0.26 -7.07 -0.40
N VAL A 155 -0.78 -7.89 -0.32
CA VAL A 155 -1.26 -8.49 0.93
C VAL A 155 -1.20 -10.01 0.82
N MET A 156 -0.54 -10.64 1.79
CA MET A 156 -0.44 -12.09 1.92
C MET A 156 -1.07 -12.52 3.25
N PRO A 157 -2.41 -12.61 3.31
CA PRO A 157 -3.13 -12.71 4.58
C PRO A 157 -2.87 -14.01 5.34
N HIS A 158 -2.38 -15.05 4.66
CA HIS A 158 -2.13 -16.38 5.24
C HIS A 158 -0.65 -16.74 5.34
N LEU A 159 0.29 -15.88 4.94
CA LEU A 159 1.72 -16.20 5.00
C LEU A 159 2.16 -16.35 6.46
N THR A 160 2.60 -17.54 6.84
CA THR A 160 3.07 -17.86 8.19
C THR A 160 4.58 -17.97 8.29
N ASP A 161 5.25 -18.37 7.21
CA ASP A 161 6.67 -18.66 7.22
C ASP A 161 7.37 -17.93 6.07
N LEU A 162 8.28 -17.03 6.42
CA LEU A 162 9.12 -16.31 5.47
C LEU A 162 10.58 -16.54 5.82
N LYS A 163 11.33 -17.13 4.89
CA LYS A 163 12.76 -17.39 5.04
C LYS A 163 13.51 -16.69 3.91
N ILE A 164 14.39 -15.76 4.26
CA ILE A 164 15.25 -15.01 3.36
C ILE A 164 16.68 -14.95 3.94
N LYS A 165 17.08 -16.04 4.60
CA LYS A 165 18.40 -16.18 5.22
C LYS A 165 19.51 -16.11 4.15
N SER A 166 20.71 -15.65 4.52
CA SER A 166 21.91 -15.73 3.66
C SER A 166 21.69 -15.05 2.31
N ASN A 167 21.37 -13.76 2.38
CA ASN A 167 21.27 -12.86 1.25
C ASN A 167 22.12 -11.60 1.53
N SER A 168 22.00 -10.55 0.73
CA SER A 168 22.71 -9.28 0.92
C SER A 168 21.77 -8.11 1.23
N ILE A 169 20.64 -8.37 1.89
CA ILE A 169 19.61 -7.36 2.19
C ILE A 169 20.13 -6.36 3.21
N GLU A 170 20.08 -5.07 2.88
CA GLU A 170 20.54 -3.98 3.75
C GLU A 170 19.44 -3.32 4.58
N VAL A 171 18.22 -3.29 4.06
CA VAL A 171 17.08 -2.58 4.64
C VAL A 171 15.85 -3.49 4.66
N LEU A 172 15.19 -3.50 5.81
CA LEU A 172 13.92 -4.19 6.02
C LEU A 172 12.81 -3.12 6.10
N PRO A 173 11.83 -3.11 5.17
CA PRO A 173 10.83 -2.05 5.12
C PRO A 173 9.82 -2.13 6.28
N SER A 174 9.36 -0.97 6.74
CA SER A 174 8.35 -0.84 7.81
C SER A 174 6.97 -1.37 7.40
N CYS A 175 6.66 -1.42 6.09
CA CYS A 175 5.39 -1.90 5.55
C CYS A 175 5.15 -3.41 5.75
N ILE A 176 6.16 -4.18 6.18
CA ILE A 176 6.07 -5.63 6.37
C ILE A 176 4.93 -6.06 7.30
N ILE A 177 4.55 -5.25 8.30
CA ILE A 177 3.42 -5.54 9.19
C ILE A 177 2.10 -5.60 8.41
N ARG A 178 1.91 -4.69 7.45
CA ARG A 178 0.66 -4.56 6.68
C ARG A 178 0.55 -5.69 5.67
N SER A 179 1.64 -5.98 4.99
CA SER A 179 1.66 -6.97 3.91
C SER A 179 1.62 -8.41 4.44
N LEU A 180 2.19 -8.68 5.63
CA LEU A 180 2.33 -10.03 6.20
C LEU A 180 1.65 -10.16 7.59
N PRO A 181 0.33 -9.94 7.71
CA PRO A 181 -0.35 -9.86 9.01
C PRO A 181 -0.41 -11.19 9.79
N SER A 182 -0.17 -12.32 9.12
CA SER A 182 -0.22 -13.67 9.72
C SER A 182 1.13 -14.32 9.96
N LEU A 183 2.23 -13.59 9.77
CA LEU A 183 3.58 -14.13 9.87
C LEU A 183 3.88 -14.64 11.29
N LYS A 184 4.36 -15.88 11.38
CA LYS A 184 4.71 -16.57 12.64
C LYS A 184 6.21 -16.77 12.77
N ASN A 185 6.85 -17.18 11.68
CA ASN A 185 8.27 -17.51 11.63
C ASN A 185 8.93 -16.66 10.56
N PHE A 186 9.91 -15.84 10.97
CA PHE A 186 10.64 -14.97 10.07
C PHE A 186 12.14 -15.16 10.22
N ASP A 187 12.78 -15.75 9.22
CA ASP A 187 14.24 -15.90 9.18
C ASP A 187 14.84 -14.93 8.16
N ILE A 188 15.58 -13.94 8.64
CA ILE A 188 16.37 -13.00 7.84
C ILE A 188 17.82 -12.95 8.34
N SER A 189 18.28 -14.07 8.89
CA SER A 189 19.68 -14.21 9.35
C SER A 189 20.68 -14.13 8.19
N ASP A 190 21.94 -13.86 8.52
CA ASP A 190 23.06 -13.80 7.59
C ASP A 190 22.80 -12.83 6.41
N ASN A 191 22.31 -11.63 6.73
CA ASN A 191 22.10 -10.53 5.79
C ASN A 191 23.00 -9.33 6.16
N ARG A 192 22.72 -8.15 5.57
CA ARG A 192 23.49 -6.92 5.79
C ARG A 192 22.67 -5.84 6.50
N LEU A 193 21.66 -6.23 7.27
CA LEU A 193 20.76 -5.28 7.93
C LEU A 193 21.54 -4.39 8.91
N LYS A 194 21.39 -3.07 8.74
CA LYS A 194 21.98 -2.06 9.63
C LYS A 194 21.08 -1.72 10.81
N SER A 195 19.76 -1.84 10.62
CA SER A 195 18.74 -1.61 11.63
C SER A 195 17.50 -2.45 11.33
N VAL A 196 16.56 -2.47 12.28
CA VAL A 196 15.26 -3.15 12.17
C VAL A 196 14.18 -2.13 12.52
N PRO A 197 13.09 -2.01 11.74
CA PRO A 197 11.99 -1.10 12.08
C PRO A 197 11.29 -1.58 13.36
N GLY A 198 11.03 -0.65 14.29
CA GLY A 198 10.39 -0.94 15.58
C GLY A 198 8.98 -1.51 15.44
N GLU A 199 8.37 -1.26 14.29
CA GLU A 199 7.14 -1.83 13.74
C GLU A 199 7.06 -3.36 13.85
N ILE A 200 8.17 -4.07 13.68
CA ILE A 200 8.20 -5.54 13.74
C ILE A 200 7.74 -6.05 15.11
N ALA A 201 7.97 -5.29 16.17
CA ALA A 201 7.49 -5.64 17.51
C ALA A 201 5.95 -5.63 17.65
N ASN A 202 5.23 -5.03 16.69
CA ASN A 202 3.76 -4.96 16.66
C ASN A 202 3.12 -6.10 15.86
N MET A 203 3.91 -7.02 15.28
CA MET A 203 3.39 -8.19 14.58
C MET A 203 2.81 -9.20 15.56
N GLY A 204 1.50 -9.12 15.82
CA GLY A 204 0.83 -9.87 16.90
C GLY A 204 0.86 -11.40 16.79
N LYS A 205 1.19 -11.96 15.62
CA LYS A 205 1.28 -13.41 15.40
C LYS A 205 2.73 -13.92 15.32
N LEU A 206 3.73 -13.03 15.35
CA LEU A 206 5.14 -13.39 15.20
C LEU A 206 5.63 -14.12 16.45
N LYS A 207 6.03 -15.38 16.29
CA LYS A 207 6.53 -16.25 17.36
C LYS A 207 8.04 -16.32 17.37
N GLU A 208 8.63 -16.43 16.18
CA GLU A 208 10.07 -16.61 15.98
C GLU A 208 10.56 -15.62 14.94
N ILE A 209 11.56 -14.81 15.33
CA ILE A 209 12.35 -14.00 14.41
C ILE A 209 13.83 -14.32 14.59
N ASN A 210 14.52 -14.58 13.48
CA ASN A 210 15.95 -14.84 13.44
C ASN A 210 16.65 -13.70 12.68
N LEU A 211 17.43 -12.91 13.41
CA LEU A 211 18.18 -11.75 12.93
C LEU A 211 19.70 -11.95 12.98
N LYS A 212 20.17 -13.15 13.35
CA LYS A 212 21.60 -13.43 13.57
C LYS A 212 22.44 -13.19 12.32
N GLY A 213 23.72 -12.86 12.49
CA GLY A 213 24.63 -12.68 11.35
C GLY A 213 24.36 -11.42 10.51
N ASN A 214 23.62 -10.44 11.03
CA ASN A 214 23.44 -9.12 10.41
C ASN A 214 24.45 -8.09 10.94
N LYS A 215 24.56 -6.95 10.24
CA LYS A 215 25.55 -5.89 10.52
C LYS A 215 24.91 -4.69 11.23
N PHE A 216 24.24 -4.94 12.35
CA PHE A 216 23.56 -3.87 13.10
C PHE A 216 24.53 -2.81 13.62
N THR A 217 24.17 -1.54 13.46
CA THR A 217 24.98 -0.41 13.95
C THR A 217 25.04 -0.37 15.48
N ASP A 218 23.95 -0.75 16.14
CA ASP A 218 23.88 -0.90 17.58
C ASP A 218 24.55 -2.21 18.03
N LYS A 219 25.77 -2.08 18.59
CA LYS A 219 26.54 -3.22 19.11
C LYS A 219 25.86 -3.95 20.26
N ARG A 220 25.03 -3.27 21.06
CA ARG A 220 24.26 -3.90 22.15
C ARG A 220 23.15 -4.77 21.57
N PHE A 221 22.40 -4.22 20.61
CA PHE A 221 21.37 -4.96 19.89
C PHE A 221 21.96 -6.16 19.15
N MET A 222 23.11 -6.00 18.50
CA MET A 222 23.82 -7.08 17.82
C MET A 222 24.15 -8.24 18.78
N LYS A 223 24.77 -7.95 19.93
CA LYS A 223 25.06 -8.96 20.96
C LYS A 223 23.79 -9.63 21.50
N LEU A 224 22.72 -8.84 21.68
CA LEU A 224 21.43 -9.35 22.13
C LEU A 224 20.86 -10.35 21.11
N VAL A 225 20.88 -10.01 19.82
CA VAL A 225 20.41 -10.89 18.74
C VAL A 225 21.18 -12.21 18.70
N ASP A 226 22.50 -12.17 18.93
CA ASP A 226 23.34 -13.38 18.89
C ASP A 226 23.11 -14.30 20.11
N GLN A 227 22.85 -13.72 21.28
CA GLN A 227 22.82 -14.42 22.58
C GLN A 227 21.41 -14.78 23.08
N CYS A 228 20.38 -13.99 22.72
CA CYS A 228 19.08 -14.02 23.38
C CYS A 228 18.01 -14.76 22.59
N ARG A 229 16.93 -15.12 23.31
CA ARG A 229 15.70 -15.69 22.75
C ARG A 229 14.82 -14.58 22.17
N THR A 230 13.97 -14.95 21.21
CA THR A 230 13.11 -14.03 20.43
C THR A 230 12.37 -12.98 21.27
N LYS A 231 11.85 -13.34 22.45
CA LYS A 231 11.13 -12.41 23.32
C LYS A 231 11.96 -11.18 23.73
N GLN A 232 13.21 -11.39 24.15
CA GLN A 232 14.09 -10.29 24.60
C GLN A 232 14.49 -9.38 23.44
N VAL A 233 14.69 -9.97 22.25
CA VAL A 233 14.96 -9.23 21.02
C VAL A 233 13.74 -8.36 20.65
N MET A 234 12.53 -8.92 20.74
CA MET A 234 11.29 -8.20 20.46
C MET A 234 11.01 -7.08 21.47
N ASP A 235 11.28 -7.30 22.75
CA ASP A 235 11.17 -6.26 23.78
C ASP A 235 12.19 -5.12 23.52
N TYR A 236 13.43 -5.44 23.13
CA TYR A 236 14.40 -4.43 22.74
C TYR A 236 13.97 -3.63 21.50
N ILE A 237 13.49 -4.32 20.46
CA ILE A 237 12.97 -3.67 19.24
C ILE A 237 11.81 -2.74 19.60
N ARG A 238 10.90 -3.16 20.49
CA ARG A 238 9.79 -2.34 20.95
C ARG A 238 10.25 -1.04 21.61
N ASP A 239 11.32 -1.09 22.39
CA ASP A 239 11.71 0.02 23.26
C ASP A 239 12.76 0.93 22.64
N HIS A 240 13.62 0.41 21.76
CA HIS A 240 14.85 1.10 21.31
C HIS A 240 15.02 1.19 19.80
N CYS A 241 14.34 0.35 19.00
CA CYS A 241 14.42 0.48 17.55
C CYS A 241 13.56 1.65 17.05
N PRO A 242 14.02 2.38 16.01
CA PRO A 242 13.27 3.50 15.47
C PRO A 242 11.92 3.01 14.99
N LYS A 243 10.87 3.60 15.56
CA LYS A 243 9.51 3.52 15.02
C LYS A 243 9.30 4.77 14.19
N THR A 244 8.47 4.70 13.17
CA THR A 244 8.05 5.87 12.39
C THR A 244 7.41 6.96 13.26
N ASP A 245 7.09 6.66 14.54
CA ASP A 245 6.57 7.57 15.57
C ASP A 245 7.55 8.03 16.68
N GLN A 246 8.83 7.65 16.67
CA GLN A 246 9.78 8.09 17.73
C GLN A 246 10.73 9.20 17.29
N ALA A 247 10.27 10.44 17.45
CA ALA A 247 11.17 11.56 17.71
C ALA A 247 11.83 11.33 19.09
N GLN A 248 13.13 11.03 19.14
CA GLN A 248 13.83 10.96 20.41
C GLN A 248 13.91 12.34 21.07
N PRO A 249 13.63 12.43 22.38
CA PRO A 249 13.73 13.67 23.14
C PRO A 249 15.18 14.03 23.45
N THR A 250 15.40 15.33 23.51
CA THR A 250 16.62 16.03 23.89
C THR A 250 17.24 15.53 25.21
N GLY A 251 18.53 15.16 25.18
CA GLY A 251 19.41 15.09 26.34
C GLY A 251 20.48 16.19 26.30
N LYS A 252 20.43 17.10 27.28
CA LYS A 252 21.28 18.30 27.41
C LYS A 252 22.74 17.99 27.78
N SER A 253 23.65 18.57 26.98
CA SER A 253 24.85 19.34 27.33
C SER A 253 26.03 18.71 28.10
N LYS A 254 27.22 18.76 27.47
CA LYS A 254 28.28 19.73 27.81
C LYS A 254 29.36 19.78 26.73
N GLY A 255 29.84 21.00 26.44
CA GLY A 255 30.44 21.39 25.18
C GLY A 255 31.91 21.01 24.95
N LYS A 256 32.33 21.17 23.69
CA LYS A 256 33.57 21.88 23.35
C LYS A 256 33.43 22.54 21.98
N LYS A 257 33.78 23.83 21.95
CA LYS A 257 33.82 24.73 20.80
C LYS A 257 34.67 24.15 19.66
N GLY A 258 34.15 24.23 18.44
CA GLY A 258 34.88 24.02 17.18
C GLY A 258 34.17 24.83 16.08
N LYS A 259 34.95 25.43 15.19
CA LYS A 259 34.60 26.54 14.29
C LYS A 259 33.44 26.27 13.32
N ARG A 260 32.73 27.36 12.99
CA ARG A 260 31.97 27.58 11.75
C ARG A 260 32.88 27.32 10.55
N GLU A 261 32.43 26.47 9.65
CA GLU A 261 32.69 26.58 8.21
C GLU A 261 31.32 26.62 7.52
N GLU A 262 31.07 27.71 6.79
CA GLU A 262 30.05 27.74 5.76
C GLU A 262 30.55 26.89 4.58
N PRO A 263 29.71 26.06 3.95
CA PRO A 263 29.87 25.77 2.54
C PRO A 263 29.10 26.82 1.76
N THR A 264 29.89 27.52 0.96
CA THR A 264 29.54 28.29 -0.23
C THR A 264 28.61 27.54 -1.18
N ALA A 265 28.02 28.31 -2.07
CA ALA A 265 27.17 27.87 -3.17
C ALA A 265 27.73 26.66 -3.96
N GLU A 266 26.79 25.93 -4.57
CA GLU A 266 26.95 24.88 -5.59
C GLU A 266 27.23 23.46 -5.08
N ASP A 267 26.16 22.82 -4.59
CA ASP A 267 25.90 21.40 -4.83
C ASP A 267 24.48 21.29 -5.40
N GLN A 268 24.34 21.51 -6.71
CA GLN A 268 23.16 21.04 -7.46
C GLN A 268 23.30 19.52 -7.65
N GLU A 269 23.01 18.76 -6.61
CA GLU A 269 22.52 17.40 -6.79
C GLU A 269 21.13 17.51 -7.41
N CYS A 270 21.02 17.20 -8.71
CA CYS A 270 19.75 17.06 -9.39
C CYS A 270 19.05 15.80 -8.87
N ASP A 271 18.41 15.92 -7.71
CA ASP A 271 17.49 14.92 -7.15
C ASP A 271 16.29 14.81 -8.10
N LEU A 272 16.33 13.85 -9.03
CA LEU A 272 15.24 13.48 -9.93
C LEU A 272 14.06 12.89 -9.13
N CYS A 273 13.30 13.75 -8.44
CA CYS A 273 12.16 13.37 -7.62
C CYS A 273 11.08 14.46 -7.61
N HIS A 274 9.83 14.08 -7.36
CA HIS A 274 8.73 15.01 -7.13
C HIS A 274 8.95 15.79 -5.83
N SER A 275 8.41 16.99 -5.73
CA SER A 275 8.56 17.83 -4.54
C SER A 275 7.20 18.18 -3.92
N MET A 276 7.05 18.06 -2.61
CA MET A 276 5.87 18.57 -1.89
C MET A 276 6.29 19.69 -0.97
N LYS A 277 5.88 20.92 -1.30
CA LYS A 277 6.20 22.12 -0.53
C LYS A 277 5.09 22.42 0.46
N ILE A 278 5.36 22.31 1.75
CA ILE A 278 4.40 22.59 2.80
C ILE A 278 4.59 24.02 3.31
N LEU A 279 3.54 24.84 3.17
CA LEU A 279 3.48 26.21 3.66
C LEU A 279 2.87 26.26 5.07
N HIS A 280 3.56 26.93 6.00
CA HIS A 280 3.06 27.15 7.35
C HIS A 280 1.90 28.13 7.41
N VAL A 281 1.01 27.93 8.40
CA VAL A 281 -0.11 28.84 8.69
C VAL A 281 0.40 30.17 9.24
N GLU A 282 0.13 31.25 8.52
CA GLU A 282 0.14 32.64 9.01
C GLU A 282 -1.23 32.98 9.63
N ASP A 283 -1.28 33.94 10.56
CA ASP A 283 -2.47 34.16 11.39
C ASP A 283 -3.71 34.66 10.62
N ASP A 284 -3.56 35.18 9.39
CA ASP A 284 -4.68 35.68 8.56
C ASP A 284 -5.31 34.62 7.63
N ILE A 285 -4.95 33.34 7.77
CA ILE A 285 -5.40 32.25 6.90
C ILE A 285 -6.66 31.55 7.44
N LEU A 286 -7.52 31.10 6.51
CA LEU A 286 -8.73 30.29 6.73
C LEU A 286 -8.54 29.19 7.79
N ARG A 287 -9.44 29.15 8.77
CA ARG A 287 -9.50 28.13 9.83
C ARG A 287 -10.83 27.39 9.76
N VAL A 288 -10.88 26.21 10.37
CA VAL A 288 -12.10 25.42 10.50
C VAL A 288 -12.48 25.32 11.97
N LYS A 289 -13.61 25.90 12.35
CA LYS A 289 -14.20 25.80 13.69
C LYS A 289 -15.02 24.52 13.78
N ILE A 290 -14.66 23.60 14.66
CA ILE A 290 -15.41 22.36 14.90
C ILE A 290 -16.33 22.50 16.11
N VAL A 291 -17.63 22.26 15.91
CA VAL A 291 -18.62 22.22 17.00
C VAL A 291 -18.76 20.77 17.49
N GLU A 292 -17.80 20.31 18.30
CA GLU A 292 -17.66 18.91 18.74
C GLU A 292 -18.95 18.34 19.35
N SER A 293 -19.67 19.13 20.13
CA SER A 293 -20.93 18.73 20.79
C SER A 293 -22.02 18.30 19.80
N GLN A 294 -22.03 18.82 18.57
CA GLN A 294 -23.02 18.49 17.55
C GLN A 294 -22.56 17.33 16.66
N VAL A 295 -21.26 17.24 16.36
CA VAL A 295 -20.72 16.23 15.44
C VAL A 295 -20.31 14.91 16.11
N ALA A 296 -20.15 14.88 17.44
CA ALA A 296 -19.67 13.72 18.20
C ALA A 296 -20.43 12.41 17.92
N GLY A 297 -21.76 12.48 17.83
CA GLY A 297 -22.62 11.29 17.64
C GLY A 297 -22.82 10.85 16.18
N VAL A 298 -22.26 11.58 15.23
CA VAL A 298 -22.50 11.39 13.79
C VAL A 298 -21.21 11.24 13.00
N ARG A 299 -20.28 12.21 13.06
CA ARG A 299 -19.01 12.21 12.33
C ARG A 299 -18.01 13.18 12.95
N PRO A 300 -17.34 12.81 14.07
CA PRO A 300 -16.56 13.74 14.89
C PRO A 300 -15.27 14.29 14.28
N PHE A 301 -14.68 13.63 13.29
CA PHE A 301 -13.32 13.96 12.86
C PHE A 301 -13.31 14.69 11.53
N ILE A 302 -12.56 15.80 11.45
CA ILE A 302 -12.27 16.55 10.21
C ILE A 302 -10.79 16.96 10.18
N LEU A 303 -10.22 16.90 8.98
CA LEU A 303 -8.92 17.48 8.62
C LEU A 303 -9.06 18.28 7.34
N CYS A 304 -8.37 19.40 7.25
CA CYS A 304 -8.32 20.20 6.03
C CYS A 304 -6.88 20.58 5.67
N CYS A 305 -6.65 20.81 4.38
CA CYS A 305 -5.50 21.55 3.87
C CYS A 305 -5.91 22.30 2.60
N ILE A 306 -5.11 23.30 2.22
CA ILE A 306 -5.27 24.00 0.96
C ILE A 306 -4.17 23.55 0.01
N VAL A 307 -4.50 23.31 -1.26
CA VAL A 307 -3.53 23.05 -2.32
C VAL A 307 -3.56 24.23 -3.29
N ASN A 308 -2.41 24.87 -3.47
CA ASN A 308 -2.25 26.08 -4.28
C ASN A 308 -1.58 25.78 -5.62
N ASP A 309 -1.64 26.75 -6.52
CA ASP A 309 -0.99 26.74 -7.84
C ASP A 309 -1.37 25.52 -8.70
N LEU A 310 -2.65 25.16 -8.65
CA LEU A 310 -3.19 24.08 -9.45
C LEU A 310 -3.24 24.45 -10.93
N SER A 311 -2.87 23.48 -11.77
CA SER A 311 -2.98 23.54 -13.22
C SER A 311 -3.63 22.26 -13.71
N PHE A 312 -4.78 22.40 -14.37
CA PHE A 312 -5.51 21.30 -14.97
C PHE A 312 -5.61 21.51 -16.48
N ASP A 313 -5.28 20.46 -17.22
CA ASP A 313 -5.79 20.25 -18.57
C ASP A 313 -7.07 19.36 -18.52
N GLU A 314 -7.70 19.15 -19.67
CA GLU A 314 -8.92 18.34 -19.74
C GLU A 314 -8.71 16.89 -19.27
N THR A 315 -7.54 16.32 -19.54
CA THR A 315 -7.23 14.92 -19.27
C THR A 315 -6.91 14.69 -17.79
N SER A 316 -6.03 15.51 -17.21
CA SER A 316 -5.64 15.54 -15.80
C SER A 316 -6.85 15.87 -14.92
N PHE A 317 -7.73 16.80 -15.30
CA PHE A 317 -8.95 17.06 -14.53
C PHE A 317 -9.87 15.82 -14.48
N LYS A 318 -10.07 15.15 -15.62
CA LYS A 318 -10.86 13.92 -15.67
C LYS A 318 -10.23 12.81 -14.82
N LYS A 319 -8.90 12.63 -14.91
CA LYS A 319 -8.14 11.67 -14.09
C LYS A 319 -8.22 12.02 -12.61
N PHE A 320 -8.22 13.30 -12.25
CA PHE A 320 -8.34 13.78 -10.87
C PHE A 320 -9.70 13.38 -10.26
N ILE A 321 -10.80 13.60 -10.98
CA ILE A 321 -12.13 13.17 -10.53
C ILE A 321 -12.25 11.64 -10.43
N GLN A 322 -11.67 10.91 -11.38
CA GLN A 322 -11.62 9.45 -11.36
C GLN A 322 -10.79 8.90 -10.19
N MET A 323 -9.64 9.53 -9.91
CA MET A 323 -8.77 9.19 -8.79
C MET A 323 -9.49 9.38 -7.46
N GLN A 324 -10.21 10.50 -7.27
CA GLN A 324 -11.03 10.70 -6.07
C GLN A 324 -12.07 9.57 -5.92
N THR A 325 -12.77 9.22 -6.99
CA THR A 325 -13.75 8.12 -6.97
C THR A 325 -13.10 6.79 -6.58
N LYS A 326 -11.92 6.49 -7.12
CA LYS A 326 -11.13 5.29 -6.78
C LYS A 326 -10.70 5.28 -5.31
N LEU A 327 -10.23 6.41 -4.76
CA LEU A 327 -9.86 6.52 -3.35
C LEU A 327 -11.09 6.33 -2.44
N HIS A 328 -12.23 6.89 -2.82
CA HIS A 328 -13.50 6.67 -2.11
C HIS A 328 -13.86 5.18 -2.05
N ASP A 329 -13.67 4.43 -3.13
CA ASP A 329 -13.99 3.00 -3.19
C ASP A 329 -12.98 2.09 -2.48
N THR A 330 -11.72 2.54 -2.36
CA THR A 330 -10.61 1.74 -1.81
C THR A 330 -10.25 2.15 -0.38
N ILE A 331 -9.42 3.18 -0.21
CA ILE A 331 -8.87 3.58 1.09
C ILE A 331 -9.91 4.15 2.05
N CYS A 332 -10.98 4.74 1.51
CA CYS A 332 -12.11 5.25 2.29
C CYS A 332 -13.17 4.18 2.60
N ASP A 333 -12.97 2.93 2.15
CA ASP A 333 -13.93 1.82 2.25
C ASP A 333 -15.34 2.23 1.82
N LYS A 334 -15.47 2.73 0.59
CA LYS A 334 -16.76 3.18 0.01
C LYS A 334 -17.42 4.27 0.86
N ARG A 335 -16.61 5.26 1.27
CA ARG A 335 -16.98 6.39 2.15
C ARG A 335 -17.36 6.02 3.58
N ASN A 336 -17.24 4.75 3.94
CA ASN A 336 -17.54 4.27 5.28
C ASN A 336 -16.53 4.88 6.26
N ILE A 337 -15.26 4.54 6.10
CA ILE A 337 -14.19 4.93 7.03
C ILE A 337 -13.92 6.44 6.98
N ALA A 338 -13.86 7.03 5.79
CA ALA A 338 -13.57 8.45 5.59
C ALA A 338 -14.25 8.98 4.31
N THR A 339 -14.40 10.29 4.19
CA THR A 339 -14.97 10.95 3.00
C THR A 339 -14.04 12.09 2.61
N ILE A 340 -13.60 12.09 1.35
CA ILE A 340 -12.86 13.21 0.76
C ILE A 340 -13.89 14.15 0.14
N ALA A 341 -13.64 15.45 0.28
CA ALA A 341 -14.36 16.47 -0.44
C ALA A 341 -13.39 17.58 -0.85
N THR A 342 -13.48 17.98 -2.11
CA THR A 342 -12.64 19.00 -2.73
C THR A 342 -13.48 20.18 -3.17
N HIS A 343 -13.04 21.38 -2.83
CA HIS A 343 -13.77 22.63 -3.07
C HIS A 343 -12.86 23.64 -3.75
N ASP A 344 -13.42 24.36 -4.71
CA ASP A 344 -12.76 25.50 -5.34
C ASP A 344 -12.67 26.64 -4.32
N LEU A 345 -11.46 26.98 -3.88
CA LEU A 345 -11.24 27.90 -2.78
C LEU A 345 -11.75 29.32 -3.12
N GLU A 346 -11.65 29.73 -4.39
CA GLU A 346 -12.09 31.06 -4.83
C GLU A 346 -13.62 31.24 -4.75
N LYS A 347 -14.36 30.13 -4.73
CA LYS A 347 -15.83 30.14 -4.62
C LYS A 347 -16.32 30.09 -3.18
N ILE A 348 -15.43 29.91 -2.21
CA ILE A 348 -15.77 29.88 -0.78
C ILE A 348 -15.78 31.31 -0.26
N ALA A 349 -16.82 31.68 0.50
CA ALA A 349 -16.87 32.99 1.13
C ALA A 349 -15.66 33.18 2.08
N PRO A 350 -14.96 34.34 2.03
CA PRO A 350 -13.78 34.56 2.85
C PRO A 350 -14.13 34.56 4.34
N GLY A 351 -13.35 33.83 5.13
CA GLY A 351 -13.49 33.73 6.58
C GLY A 351 -13.30 32.31 7.11
N ASP A 352 -13.61 32.11 8.38
CA ASP A 352 -13.55 30.79 9.01
C ASP A 352 -14.71 29.91 8.55
N LEU A 353 -14.43 28.64 8.33
CA LEU A 353 -15.44 27.62 8.08
C LEU A 353 -15.93 27.03 9.38
N VAL A 354 -17.16 26.51 9.40
CA VAL A 354 -17.75 25.89 10.59
C VAL A 354 -18.15 24.45 10.25
N TYR A 355 -17.47 23.49 10.88
CA TYR A 355 -17.84 22.08 10.82
C TYR A 355 -18.78 21.75 11.97
N THR A 356 -20.03 21.43 11.64
CA THR A 356 -21.12 21.27 12.61
C THR A 356 -22.11 20.20 12.17
N ALA A 357 -23.21 19.99 12.91
CA ALA A 357 -24.30 19.12 12.48
C ALA A 357 -25.67 19.78 12.66
N LYS A 358 -26.51 19.72 11.62
CA LYS A 358 -27.84 20.34 11.57
C LYS A 358 -28.93 19.29 11.49
N ALA A 359 -30.13 19.64 11.95
CA ALA A 359 -31.30 18.79 11.71
C ALA A 359 -31.51 18.58 10.19
N PRO A 360 -32.00 17.39 9.74
CA PRO A 360 -32.17 17.08 8.32
C PRO A 360 -32.96 18.13 7.51
N SER A 361 -33.96 18.77 8.13
CA SER A 361 -34.78 19.83 7.51
C SER A 361 -34.08 21.19 7.45
N ALA A 362 -33.12 21.45 8.34
CA ALA A 362 -32.39 22.71 8.46
C ALA A 362 -31.14 22.78 7.59
N LEU A 363 -30.51 21.63 7.29
CA LEU A 363 -29.40 21.53 6.36
C LEU A 363 -29.92 21.78 4.94
N LYS A 364 -29.40 22.82 4.25
CA LYS A 364 -29.79 23.15 2.87
C LYS A 364 -28.54 23.37 2.01
N LEU A 365 -28.47 22.68 0.88
CA LEU A 365 -27.42 22.88 -0.13
C LEU A 365 -27.95 22.58 -1.54
N THR A 366 -27.23 23.06 -2.56
CA THR A 366 -27.45 22.63 -3.95
C THR A 366 -26.47 21.51 -4.26
N PRO A 367 -26.88 20.23 -4.32
CA PRO A 367 -25.95 19.12 -4.49
C PRO A 367 -25.22 19.16 -5.83
N LEU A 368 -24.02 18.60 -5.87
CA LEU A 368 -23.27 18.44 -7.12
C LEU A 368 -24.13 17.81 -8.24
N SER A 369 -24.02 18.38 -9.44
CA SER A 369 -24.75 17.99 -10.65
C SER A 369 -26.27 18.17 -10.55
N ARG A 370 -26.76 18.96 -9.59
CA ARG A 370 -28.17 19.36 -9.46
C ARG A 370 -28.30 20.88 -9.50
N VAL A 371 -29.44 21.36 -10.02
CA VAL A 371 -29.68 22.80 -10.23
C VAL A 371 -30.46 23.43 -9.07
N LYS A 372 -31.25 22.63 -8.34
CA LYS A 372 -32.13 23.13 -7.28
C LYS A 372 -31.53 22.86 -5.89
N PRO A 373 -31.75 23.73 -4.91
CA PRO A 373 -31.40 23.46 -3.52
C PRO A 373 -32.32 22.39 -2.92
N TYR A 374 -31.77 21.54 -2.06
CA TYR A 374 -32.47 20.50 -1.32
C TYR A 374 -32.21 20.67 0.17
N SER A 375 -33.19 20.32 1.00
CA SER A 375 -32.88 20.00 2.39
C SER A 375 -32.13 18.67 2.50
N GLY A 376 -31.39 18.46 3.58
CA GLY A 376 -30.72 17.19 3.86
C GLY A 376 -31.71 16.02 3.89
N GLU A 377 -32.91 16.24 4.43
CA GLU A 377 -34.00 15.27 4.43
C GLU A 377 -34.49 14.92 3.01
N GLN A 378 -34.81 15.94 2.20
CA GLN A 378 -35.28 15.74 0.83
C GLN A 378 -34.24 15.00 -0.02
N LEU A 379 -32.98 15.41 0.10
CA LEU A 379 -31.88 14.77 -0.63
C LEU A 379 -31.70 13.32 -0.21
N PHE A 380 -31.70 13.05 1.10
CA PHE A 380 -31.54 11.70 1.63
C PHE A 380 -32.66 10.77 1.18
N GLN A 381 -33.91 11.22 1.26
CA GLN A 381 -35.08 10.47 0.80
C GLN A 381 -35.01 10.16 -0.70
N GLN A 382 -34.65 11.15 -1.52
CA GLN A 382 -34.54 10.95 -2.96
C GLN A 382 -33.42 9.96 -3.32
N LEU A 383 -32.24 10.09 -2.72
CA LEU A 383 -31.13 9.15 -2.95
C LEU A 383 -31.49 7.73 -2.50
N THR A 384 -32.24 7.58 -1.42
CA THR A 384 -32.74 6.28 -0.94
C THR A 384 -33.77 5.70 -1.92
N ALA A 385 -34.67 6.51 -2.47
CA ALA A 385 -35.65 6.05 -3.47
C ALA A 385 -34.98 5.65 -4.79
N GLU A 386 -34.04 6.46 -5.30
CA GLU A 386 -33.21 6.13 -6.47
C GLU A 386 -32.44 4.82 -6.23
N ALA A 387 -31.98 4.62 -5.00
CA ALA A 387 -31.24 3.43 -4.61
C ALA A 387 -32.07 2.16 -4.64
N GLU A 388 -33.28 2.22 -4.10
CA GLU A 388 -34.22 1.11 -4.13
C GLU A 388 -34.69 0.78 -5.55
N ALA A 389 -34.93 1.80 -6.38
CA ALA A 389 -35.31 1.63 -7.78
C ALA A 389 -34.22 0.86 -8.56
N LEU A 390 -32.95 1.27 -8.44
CA LEU A 390 -31.81 0.60 -9.06
C LEU A 390 -31.63 -0.84 -8.56
N ARG A 391 -31.90 -1.10 -7.28
CA ARG A 391 -31.87 -2.45 -6.71
C ARG A 391 -32.94 -3.34 -7.32
N LYS A 392 -34.18 -2.81 -7.45
CA LYS A 392 -35.32 -3.52 -8.07
C LYS A 392 -35.05 -3.83 -9.54
N GLU A 393 -34.51 -2.86 -10.29
CA GLU A 393 -34.17 -3.01 -11.71
C GLU A 393 -33.09 -4.08 -11.95
N LYS A 394 -32.00 -4.05 -11.18
CA LYS A 394 -30.85 -4.94 -11.40
C LYS A 394 -31.02 -6.36 -10.85
N LYS A 395 -32.16 -6.69 -10.22
CA LYS A 395 -32.45 -8.01 -9.58
C LYS A 395 -31.30 -8.55 -8.70
N ARG A 396 -30.51 -7.66 -8.09
CA ARG A 396 -29.37 -8.02 -7.24
C ARG A 396 -29.72 -7.77 -5.78
N ASN A 397 -29.33 -8.68 -4.90
CA ASN A 397 -29.30 -8.47 -3.45
C ASN A 397 -28.13 -7.56 -3.00
N VAL A 398 -27.34 -7.05 -3.94
CA VAL A 398 -26.15 -6.22 -3.69
C VAL A 398 -26.45 -4.77 -4.05
N TYR A 399 -26.42 -3.91 -3.04
CA TYR A 399 -26.59 -2.47 -3.12
C TYR A 399 -25.52 -1.81 -4.02
N SER A 400 -25.88 -0.75 -4.76
CA SER A 400 -24.94 0.03 -5.59
C SER A 400 -23.89 0.76 -4.73
N GLY A 401 -22.80 1.25 -5.33
CA GLY A 401 -21.71 1.93 -4.60
C GLY A 401 -22.17 3.14 -3.78
N ILE A 402 -23.19 3.88 -4.24
CA ILE A 402 -23.77 5.03 -3.53
C ILE A 402 -24.53 4.60 -2.27
N HIS A 403 -25.10 3.39 -2.28
CA HIS A 403 -26.02 2.92 -1.24
C HIS A 403 -25.28 2.39 0.00
N LYS A 404 -23.97 2.19 -0.10
CA LYS A 404 -23.15 1.61 0.98
C LYS A 404 -22.75 2.61 2.06
N TYR A 405 -23.14 3.88 1.97
CA TYR A 405 -22.86 4.85 3.03
C TYR A 405 -24.10 5.66 3.45
N LEU A 406 -25.25 5.48 2.78
CA LEU A 406 -26.50 6.12 3.19
C LEU A 406 -26.94 5.65 4.60
N TYR A 407 -26.74 4.36 4.92
CA TYR A 407 -27.06 3.81 6.24
C TYR A 407 -26.30 4.51 7.39
N LEU A 408 -25.18 5.19 7.11
CA LEU A 408 -24.42 5.91 8.13
C LEU A 408 -25.17 7.10 8.72
N LEU A 409 -26.12 7.64 7.94
CA LEU A 409 -26.99 8.75 8.35
C LEU A 409 -28.42 8.29 8.69
N GLU A 410 -28.76 7.03 8.43
CA GLU A 410 -30.10 6.50 8.67
C GLU A 410 -30.44 6.54 10.17
N GLY A 411 -31.59 7.15 10.49
CA GLY A 411 -32.06 7.30 11.86
C GLY A 411 -31.27 8.29 12.73
N LYS A 412 -30.33 9.06 12.16
CA LYS A 412 -29.57 10.08 12.91
C LYS A 412 -30.38 11.38 13.06
N PRO A 413 -30.42 11.99 14.26
CA PRO A 413 -31.18 13.22 14.50
C PRO A 413 -30.53 14.47 13.89
N LEU A 414 -29.23 14.40 13.62
CA LEU A 414 -28.42 15.47 13.04
C LEU A 414 -27.59 14.93 11.88
N TYR A 415 -27.34 15.79 10.90
CA TYR A 415 -26.52 15.53 9.72
C TYR A 415 -25.30 16.46 9.73
N PRO A 416 -24.07 15.93 9.59
CA PRO A 416 -22.87 16.74 9.62
C PRO A 416 -22.77 17.59 8.35
N CYS A 417 -22.28 18.82 8.48
CA CYS A 417 -22.09 19.75 7.39
C CYS A 417 -20.90 20.68 7.63
N LEU A 418 -20.28 21.12 6.54
CA LEU A 418 -19.31 22.22 6.55
C LEU A 418 -19.98 23.47 6.00
N GLU A 419 -19.88 24.56 6.74
CA GLU A 419 -20.41 25.88 6.38
C GLU A 419 -19.30 26.87 6.11
N ASP A 420 -19.54 27.77 5.16
CA ASP A 420 -18.69 28.93 4.97
C ASP A 420 -19.04 30.07 5.96
N ALA A 421 -18.28 31.16 5.89
CA ALA A 421 -18.47 32.32 6.76
C ALA A 421 -19.84 33.01 6.57
N SER A 422 -20.56 32.75 5.47
CA SER A 422 -21.91 33.26 5.23
C SER A 422 -23.01 32.38 5.84
N GLY A 423 -22.64 31.22 6.43
CA GLY A 423 -23.57 30.22 6.96
C GLY A 423 -24.14 29.30 5.88
N LYS A 424 -23.59 29.32 4.67
CA LYS A 424 -24.01 28.47 3.56
C LYS A 424 -23.31 27.11 3.66
N VAL A 425 -24.08 26.03 3.52
CA VAL A 425 -23.54 24.66 3.56
C VAL A 425 -22.81 24.36 2.25
N ILE A 426 -21.50 24.15 2.32
CA ILE A 426 -20.64 23.83 1.17
C ILE A 426 -20.34 22.34 1.06
N SER A 427 -20.49 21.59 2.15
CA SER A 427 -20.31 20.12 2.18
C SER A 427 -21.34 19.44 3.08
N PHE A 428 -21.84 18.29 2.64
CA PHE A 428 -22.70 17.39 3.41
C PHE A 428 -22.09 15.97 3.42
N PRO A 429 -21.10 15.68 4.27
CA PRO A 429 -20.49 14.35 4.37
C PRO A 429 -21.44 13.30 4.98
N PRO A 430 -21.37 12.02 4.58
CA PRO A 430 -20.57 11.45 3.49
C PRO A 430 -21.22 11.57 2.09
N ILE A 431 -22.30 12.34 1.97
CA ILE A 431 -23.20 12.36 0.80
C ILE A 431 -22.60 13.10 -0.39
N THR A 432 -22.43 14.42 -0.30
CA THR A 432 -22.05 15.25 -1.46
C THR A 432 -21.57 16.63 -1.05
N ASN A 433 -20.88 17.30 -1.96
CA ASN A 433 -20.54 18.71 -1.87
C ASN A 433 -21.63 19.56 -2.50
N SER A 434 -21.56 20.88 -2.28
CA SER A 434 -22.38 21.86 -2.98
C SER A 434 -21.83 22.17 -4.38
N GLU A 435 -22.73 22.33 -5.36
CA GLU A 435 -22.43 22.81 -6.71
C GLU A 435 -21.75 24.19 -6.68
N ASP A 436 -22.05 24.99 -5.65
CA ASP A 436 -21.49 26.34 -5.49
C ASP A 436 -19.97 26.37 -5.33
N THR A 437 -19.38 25.31 -4.77
CA THR A 437 -17.93 25.21 -4.52
C THR A 437 -17.25 24.18 -5.42
N LYS A 438 -17.92 23.80 -6.52
CA LYS A 438 -17.46 22.76 -7.43
C LYS A 438 -16.14 23.14 -8.11
N MET A 439 -15.20 22.20 -8.09
CA MET A 439 -13.93 22.27 -8.83
C MET A 439 -14.18 22.32 -10.34
N SER A 440 -13.31 23.04 -11.06
CA SER A 440 -13.30 23.14 -12.51
C SER A 440 -11.86 23.08 -13.03
N GLN A 441 -11.68 22.99 -14.35
CA GLN A 441 -10.35 23.07 -14.98
C GLN A 441 -9.65 24.41 -14.70
N ASN A 442 -10.42 25.47 -14.41
CA ASN A 442 -9.88 26.80 -14.16
C ASN A 442 -9.49 27.02 -12.69
N SER A 443 -9.82 26.09 -11.79
CA SER A 443 -9.59 26.26 -10.36
C SER A 443 -8.09 26.27 -10.06
N LYS A 444 -7.60 27.36 -9.46
CA LYS A 444 -6.18 27.56 -9.13
C LYS A 444 -5.81 27.13 -7.72
N SER A 445 -6.78 27.13 -6.80
CA SER A 445 -6.58 26.71 -5.42
C SER A 445 -7.74 25.84 -4.97
N MET A 446 -7.45 24.85 -4.15
CA MET A 446 -8.42 23.88 -3.69
C MET A 446 -8.36 23.73 -2.18
N LEU A 447 -9.51 23.88 -1.53
CA LEU A 447 -9.68 23.38 -0.17
C LEU A 447 -9.99 21.89 -0.24
N VAL A 448 -9.19 21.09 0.46
CA VAL A 448 -9.43 19.67 0.62
C VAL A 448 -9.86 19.42 2.05
N GLU A 449 -11.00 18.78 2.23
CA GLU A 449 -11.46 18.27 3.52
C GLU A 449 -11.51 16.74 3.50
N VAL A 450 -11.19 16.14 4.65
CA VAL A 450 -11.41 14.71 4.90
C VAL A 450 -12.10 14.55 6.25
N THR A 451 -13.30 13.96 6.22
CA THR A 451 -14.09 13.68 7.42
C THR A 451 -14.19 12.19 7.71
N SER A 452 -14.24 11.81 8.98
CA SER A 452 -14.34 10.41 9.40
C SER A 452 -15.24 10.26 10.63
N HIS A 453 -15.94 9.13 10.70
CA HIS A 453 -16.66 8.71 11.90
C HIS A 453 -15.82 7.79 12.81
N THR A 454 -14.68 7.28 12.32
CA THR A 454 -13.87 6.26 13.01
C THR A 454 -12.72 6.85 13.80
N SER A 455 -11.87 7.68 13.16
CA SER A 455 -10.70 8.27 13.81
C SER A 455 -10.10 9.42 13.00
N LEU A 456 -9.35 10.30 13.68
CA LEU A 456 -8.51 11.31 13.03
C LEU A 456 -7.38 10.65 12.20
N GLY A 457 -6.87 9.49 12.63
CA GLY A 457 -5.86 8.73 11.90
C GLY A 457 -6.33 8.29 10.52
N ALA A 458 -7.59 7.85 10.40
CA ALA A 458 -8.20 7.55 9.11
C ALA A 458 -8.22 8.78 8.18
N CYS A 459 -8.56 9.96 8.69
CA CYS A 459 -8.48 11.20 7.92
C CYS A 459 -7.05 11.47 7.42
N LYS A 460 -6.03 11.31 8.29
CA LYS A 460 -4.62 11.54 7.91
C LYS A 460 -4.15 10.60 6.82
N THR A 461 -4.45 9.30 6.95
CA THR A 461 -4.06 8.28 5.96
C THR A 461 -4.66 8.59 4.59
N VAL A 462 -5.95 8.94 4.56
CA VAL A 462 -6.65 9.27 3.32
C VAL A 462 -6.15 10.58 2.71
N MET A 463 -5.95 11.61 3.53
CA MET A 463 -5.42 12.90 3.07
C MET A 463 -3.99 12.79 2.53
N ASN A 464 -3.10 12.06 3.20
CA ASN A 464 -1.74 11.80 2.72
C ASN A 464 -1.78 11.09 1.36
N LYS A 465 -2.61 10.05 1.22
CA LYS A 465 -2.70 9.30 -0.04
C LYS A 465 -3.26 10.18 -1.17
N LEU A 466 -4.28 10.99 -0.89
CA LEU A 466 -4.82 11.93 -1.86
C LEU A 466 -3.76 12.94 -2.34
N LEU A 467 -3.02 13.56 -1.41
CA LEU A 467 -1.96 14.51 -1.76
C LEU A 467 -0.84 13.84 -2.57
N GLN A 468 -0.48 12.59 -2.25
CA GLN A 468 0.46 11.79 -3.04
C GLN A 468 -0.03 11.59 -4.48
N GLU A 469 -1.27 11.14 -4.65
CA GLU A 469 -1.85 10.91 -5.99
C GLU A 469 -2.00 12.23 -6.78
N CYS A 470 -2.35 13.34 -6.12
CA CYS A 470 -2.36 14.66 -6.73
C CYS A 470 -0.98 15.05 -7.27
N LEU A 471 0.08 14.83 -6.49
CA LEU A 471 1.45 15.10 -6.91
C LEU A 471 1.87 14.24 -8.11
N LEU A 472 1.59 12.94 -8.08
CA LEU A 472 1.91 12.01 -9.16
C LEU A 472 1.08 12.24 -10.43
N LEU A 473 -0.11 12.81 -10.29
CA LEU A 473 -0.94 13.21 -11.42
C LEU A 473 -0.41 14.48 -12.12
N GLY A 474 0.50 15.22 -11.49
CA GLY A 474 1.13 16.39 -12.06
C GLY A 474 0.24 17.63 -12.11
N ILE A 475 -0.68 17.77 -11.15
CA ILE A 475 -1.64 18.91 -11.13
C ILE A 475 -1.06 20.19 -10.52
N GLY A 476 0.18 20.16 -10.04
CA GLY A 476 0.91 21.32 -9.55
C GLY A 476 2.01 21.75 -10.53
N PRO A 477 2.75 22.83 -10.24
CA PRO A 477 3.76 23.36 -11.15
C PRO A 477 4.86 22.33 -11.48
N GLU A 478 5.33 22.37 -12.73
CA GLU A 478 6.53 21.63 -13.16
C GLU A 478 7.77 22.15 -12.41
N LEU A 479 8.70 21.25 -12.07
CA LEU A 479 10.00 21.63 -11.49
C LEU A 479 10.88 22.37 -12.50
N GLU A 480 10.87 21.90 -13.75
CA GLU A 480 11.54 22.50 -14.90
C GLU A 480 10.69 22.26 -16.17
N PRO A 481 10.69 23.16 -17.17
CA PRO A 481 9.89 23.00 -18.38
C PRO A 481 10.20 21.67 -19.10
N GLY A 482 9.23 20.76 -19.15
CA GLY A 482 9.39 19.44 -19.78
C GLY A 482 9.94 18.32 -18.88
N SER A 483 10.07 18.56 -17.57
CA SER A 483 10.39 17.54 -16.58
C SER A 483 9.18 16.65 -16.28
N ILE A 484 9.41 15.36 -16.03
CA ILE A 484 8.37 14.43 -15.53
C ILE A 484 8.06 14.62 -14.04
N TYR A 485 8.85 15.45 -13.33
CA TYR A 485 8.71 15.68 -11.89
C TYR A 485 7.95 16.97 -11.63
N HIS A 486 6.98 16.87 -10.73
CA HIS A 486 6.08 17.95 -10.38
C HIS A 486 6.29 18.41 -8.94
N THR A 487 5.85 19.62 -8.65
CA THR A 487 5.76 20.15 -7.29
C THR A 487 4.30 20.33 -6.87
N LEU A 488 3.94 19.91 -5.65
CA LEU A 488 2.63 20.21 -5.06
C LEU A 488 2.81 21.15 -3.86
N ILE A 489 2.12 22.29 -3.91
CA ILE A 489 2.19 23.31 -2.85
C ILE A 489 1.00 23.12 -1.93
N VAL A 490 1.27 22.67 -0.71
CA VAL A 490 0.24 22.35 0.30
C VAL A 490 0.35 23.32 1.46
N GLN A 491 -0.71 24.06 1.72
CA GLN A 491 -0.81 24.98 2.83
C GLN A 491 -1.58 24.37 3.99
N GLN A 492 -1.02 24.55 5.19
CA GLN A 492 -1.62 24.05 6.41
C GLN A 492 -2.96 24.74 6.71
N VAL A 493 -3.92 24.01 7.28
CA VAL A 493 -5.17 24.57 7.85
C VAL A 493 -5.30 24.15 9.31
N LYS A 494 -5.67 25.10 10.17
CA LYS A 494 -5.94 24.85 11.61
C LYS A 494 -7.41 24.50 11.80
N VAL A 495 -7.67 23.43 12.53
CA VAL A 495 -8.98 23.11 13.08
C VAL A 495 -8.98 23.53 14.55
N VAL A 496 -9.93 24.38 14.93
CA VAL A 496 -10.05 24.98 16.27
C VAL A 496 -11.44 24.73 16.84
N ASP A 497 -11.60 24.78 18.16
CA ASP A 497 -12.93 24.83 18.77
C ASP A 497 -13.58 26.23 18.63
N PRO A 498 -14.86 26.42 19.01
CA PRO A 498 -15.52 27.73 18.95
C PRO A 498 -14.82 28.81 19.77
N GLU A 499 -14.09 28.42 20.83
CA GLU A 499 -13.28 29.30 21.68
C GLU A 499 -11.91 29.64 21.07
N GLY A 500 -11.53 29.00 19.96
CA GLY A 500 -10.29 29.25 19.23
C GLY A 500 -9.09 28.39 19.65
N ASN A 501 -9.27 27.42 20.55
CA ASN A 501 -8.20 26.49 20.92
C ASN A 501 -7.92 25.50 19.79
N LEU A 502 -6.64 25.26 19.52
CA LEU A 502 -6.21 24.36 18.47
C LEU A 502 -6.58 22.90 18.80
N LYS A 503 -7.38 22.28 17.93
CA LYS A 503 -7.71 20.85 18.01
C LYS A 503 -6.78 20.02 17.15
N ASN A 504 -6.52 20.46 15.92
CA ASN A 504 -5.53 19.85 15.05
C ASN A 504 -5.04 20.83 13.98
N VAL A 505 -3.92 20.51 13.35
CA VAL A 505 -3.39 21.23 12.18
C VAL A 505 -2.86 20.20 11.20
N TYR A 506 -3.15 20.38 9.92
CA TYR A 506 -2.70 19.46 8.89
C TYR A 506 -2.23 20.23 7.64
N PRO A 507 -1.11 19.81 6.99
CA PRO A 507 -0.20 18.73 7.41
C PRO A 507 0.72 19.14 8.56
N SER A 508 0.71 18.43 9.69
CA SER A 508 1.67 18.64 10.79
C SER A 508 3.06 18.07 10.45
N ARG A 509 4.04 18.19 11.37
CA ARG A 509 5.42 17.70 11.16
C ARG A 509 5.51 16.20 10.87
N THR A 510 4.58 15.41 11.38
CA THR A 510 4.53 13.94 11.22
C THR A 510 3.65 13.50 10.06
N ASP A 511 3.01 14.42 9.35
CA ASP A 511 2.13 14.11 8.22
C ASP A 511 2.89 14.27 6.88
N CYS A 512 2.34 13.76 5.77
CA CYS A 512 3.02 13.77 4.46
C CYS A 512 4.45 13.17 4.51
N VAL A 513 4.65 12.09 5.26
CA VAL A 513 5.91 11.35 5.28
C VAL A 513 5.78 10.19 4.31
N TYR A 514 6.50 10.26 3.18
CA TYR A 514 6.45 9.26 2.12
C TYR A 514 7.80 8.53 2.04
N GLU A 515 8.05 7.61 2.97
CA GLU A 515 9.26 6.79 2.98
C GLU A 515 9.31 5.91 1.71
N ALA A 516 10.45 5.90 1.02
CA ALA A 516 10.69 5.13 -0.22
C ALA A 516 9.90 5.55 -1.48
N THR A 517 9.36 6.77 -1.52
CA THR A 517 8.82 7.36 -2.76
C THR A 517 9.81 8.37 -3.33
N ASN A 518 9.84 8.56 -4.66
CA ASN A 518 10.54 9.68 -5.31
C ASN A 518 9.81 11.01 -5.02
N ILE A 519 9.49 11.31 -3.75
CA ILE A 519 8.80 12.51 -3.28
C ILE A 519 9.60 13.12 -2.14
N LYS A 520 10.19 14.29 -2.38
CA LYS A 520 10.89 15.10 -1.39
C LYS A 520 9.92 16.09 -0.76
N VAL A 521 9.74 16.03 0.56
CA VAL A 521 8.85 16.96 1.27
C VAL A 521 9.64 18.10 1.89
N VAL A 522 9.42 19.32 1.40
CA VAL A 522 10.09 20.54 1.84
C VAL A 522 9.13 21.37 2.67
N ARG A 523 9.48 21.68 3.90
CA ARG A 523 8.66 22.53 4.79
C ARG A 523 9.31 23.91 4.87
N SER A 524 8.57 24.97 4.55
CA SER A 524 9.11 26.32 4.74
C SER A 524 9.39 26.56 6.23
N ASN A 525 10.46 27.27 6.58
CA ASN A 525 10.69 27.65 7.98
C ASN A 525 9.64 28.69 8.40
N LYS A 526 9.14 28.60 9.65
CA LYS A 526 8.39 29.70 10.26
C LYS A 526 9.28 30.96 10.19
N LYS A 527 8.79 32.01 9.52
CA LYS A 527 9.36 33.35 9.71
C LYS A 527 9.04 33.84 11.13
#